data_AF-A0A0S7ZJ94-F1
#
_entry.id   AF-A0A0S7ZJ94-F1
#
_cell.length_a   1.000
_cell.length_b   1.000
_cell.length_c   1.000
_cell.angle_alpha   90.00
_cell.angle_beta   90.00
_cell.angle_gamma   90.00
#
_symmetry.space_group_name_H-M   'P 1'
#
loop_
_entity.id
_entity.type
_entity.pdbx_description
1 polymer ?
#
loop_
_entity_poly.entity_id
_entity_poly.type
_entity_poly.pdbx_seq_one_letter_code
_entity_poly.pdbx_strand_id
1 'polypeptide(L)'
;MVAYGRIRWLHGNNEGEIIDAWHPGLQADEAANDSDKTFTVTATEEWQIQSIWVELATSGDVGNRQLVIEIQDSGSDVIFQVRAGAVQAASTTYYYAFGPHLIDLTAVRDTDYLSTPMPALILPAGYIVRIYDNNAVAAAADDMVCQMLVNVRDEII
;
A
#
# COMPACT_ATOMS: atom_id res chain seq x y z
N MET A 1 -7.30 41.65 13.07
CA MET A 1 -5.87 41.63 12.72
C MET A 1 -5.40 40.19 12.88
N VAL A 2 -4.95 39.57 11.79
CA VAL A 2 -4.68 38.12 11.68
C VAL A 2 -3.47 37.75 12.55
N ALA A 3 -3.65 36.80 13.46
CA ALA A 3 -2.54 36.19 14.19
C ALA A 3 -1.97 35.04 13.33
N TYR A 4 -0.80 35.26 12.75
CA TYR A 4 -0.01 34.19 12.16
C TYR A 4 0.64 33.38 13.29
N GLY A 5 0.20 32.13 13.44
CA GLY A 5 0.90 31.13 14.26
C GLY A 5 2.25 30.79 13.63
N ARG A 6 3.31 31.01 14.41
CA ARG A 6 4.71 31.19 14.00
C ARG A 6 5.43 29.85 13.83
N ILE A 7 6.22 29.75 12.74
CA ILE A 7 7.25 28.73 12.50
C ILE A 7 8.18 28.64 13.71
N ARG A 8 8.35 27.43 14.26
CA ARG A 8 9.25 27.17 15.39
C ARG A 8 10.60 26.67 14.88
N TRP A 9 11.58 27.56 14.81
CA TRP A 9 12.99 27.18 14.78
C TRP A 9 13.44 27.01 16.24
N LEU A 10 13.64 25.77 16.69
CA LEU A 10 14.27 25.50 17.99
C LEU A 10 15.75 25.20 17.76
N HIS A 11 16.60 26.10 18.28
CA HIS A 11 18.02 25.83 18.44
C HIS A 11 18.22 24.93 19.67
N GLY A 12 18.76 23.73 19.41
CA GLY A 12 19.55 22.88 20.31
C GLY A 12 19.11 22.73 21.76
N ASN A 13 18.47 21.59 22.07
CA ASN A 13 18.82 20.69 23.17
C ASN A 13 18.40 19.27 22.74
N ASN A 14 19.35 18.33 22.72
CA ASN A 14 19.16 16.93 22.32
C ASN A 14 18.40 16.13 23.40
N GLU A 15 17.09 16.30 23.49
CA GLU A 15 16.17 15.32 24.12
C GLU A 15 14.97 15.19 23.18
N GLY A 16 14.74 13.97 22.67
CA GLY A 16 13.82 13.68 21.57
C GLY A 16 12.42 14.20 21.82
N GLU A 17 12.05 15.27 21.11
CA GLU A 17 10.66 15.71 21.01
C GLU A 17 9.95 14.65 20.15
N ILE A 18 9.39 13.62 20.79
CA ILE A 18 8.51 12.66 20.11
C ILE A 18 7.28 13.45 19.70
N ILE A 19 7.23 13.78 18.42
CA ILE A 19 6.07 14.41 17.80
C ILE A 19 5.04 13.31 17.54
N ASP A 20 4.10 13.13 18.47
CA ASP A 20 2.83 12.39 18.28
C ASP A 20 1.98 13.14 17.24
N ALA A 21 2.44 13.12 15.99
CA ALA A 21 1.87 13.85 14.88
C ALA A 21 1.97 13.00 13.61
N TRP A 22 0.87 12.97 12.87
CA TRP A 22 0.82 12.36 11.56
C TRP A 22 1.76 13.09 10.59
N HIS A 23 2.61 12.34 9.91
CA HIS A 23 3.50 12.83 8.87
C HIS A 23 3.49 11.87 7.68
N PRO A 24 3.73 12.34 6.44
CA PRO A 24 3.71 11.45 5.28
C PRO A 24 4.92 10.51 5.29
N GLY A 25 4.71 9.25 4.91
CA GLY A 25 5.72 8.23 4.71
C GLY A 25 5.47 7.42 3.44
N LEU A 26 6.53 6.94 2.82
CA LEU A 26 6.48 6.04 1.65
C LEU A 26 6.99 4.66 2.06
N GLN A 27 6.18 3.64 1.77
CA GLN A 27 6.54 2.24 1.89
C GLN A 27 6.62 1.66 0.48
N ALA A 28 7.74 1.06 0.10
CA ALA A 28 7.95 0.55 -1.25
C ALA A 28 8.65 -0.79 -1.25
N ASP A 29 8.24 -1.67 -2.16
CA ASP A 29 8.93 -2.92 -2.48
C ASP A 29 8.95 -3.06 -4.01
N GLU A 30 10.16 -3.05 -4.55
CA GLU A 30 10.43 -3.12 -5.99
C GLU A 30 11.33 -4.33 -6.32
N ALA A 31 11.40 -5.32 -5.41
CA ALA A 31 12.17 -6.53 -5.67
C ALA A 31 11.55 -7.31 -6.83
N ALA A 32 12.35 -7.58 -7.85
CA ALA A 32 11.92 -8.29 -9.05
C ALA A 32 11.63 -9.78 -8.79
N ASN A 33 10.93 -10.41 -9.73
CA ASN A 33 10.59 -11.83 -9.78
C ASN A 33 9.77 -12.26 -8.56
N ASP A 34 8.77 -11.46 -8.23
CA ASP A 34 7.93 -11.64 -7.05
C ASP A 34 6.60 -10.90 -7.25
N SER A 35 5.49 -11.63 -7.11
CA SER A 35 4.13 -11.11 -7.17
C SER A 35 3.37 -11.19 -5.85
N ASP A 36 4.07 -11.26 -4.71
CA ASP A 36 3.50 -11.28 -3.36
C ASP A 36 4.30 -10.38 -2.39
N LYS A 37 3.86 -9.13 -2.26
CA LYS A 37 4.52 -8.10 -1.45
C LYS A 37 3.88 -8.00 -0.08
N THR A 38 4.72 -7.88 0.95
CA THR A 38 4.28 -7.76 2.34
C THR A 38 4.93 -6.57 3.02
N PHE A 39 4.11 -5.71 3.59
CA PHE A 39 4.54 -4.58 4.41
C PHE A 39 4.05 -4.79 5.84
N THR A 40 4.93 -4.62 6.81
CA THR A 40 4.58 -4.72 8.23
C THR A 40 4.71 -3.35 8.87
N VAL A 41 3.64 -2.90 9.54
CA VAL A 41 3.68 -1.69 10.36
C VAL A 41 4.69 -1.94 11.49
N THR A 42 5.70 -1.08 11.62
CA THR A 42 6.77 -1.32 12.59
C THR A 42 6.24 -1.20 14.03
N ALA A 43 7.00 -1.73 14.99
CA ALA A 43 6.54 -1.85 16.38
C ALA A 43 6.30 -0.52 17.11
N THR A 44 6.74 0.60 16.54
CA THR A 44 6.64 1.95 17.12
C THR A 44 5.83 2.90 16.25
N GLU A 45 5.07 2.37 15.30
CA GLU A 45 4.34 3.17 14.32
C GLU A 45 2.87 2.74 14.22
N GLU A 46 2.04 3.69 13.82
CA GLU A 46 0.74 3.43 13.21
C GLU A 46 0.71 4.02 11.82
N TRP A 47 0.04 3.33 10.89
CA TRP A 47 -0.06 3.78 9.50
C TRP A 47 -1.50 4.06 9.12
N GLN A 48 -1.77 5.22 8.53
CA GLN A 48 -3.01 5.49 7.83
C GLN A 48 -2.78 5.45 6.32
N ILE A 49 -3.26 4.40 5.64
CA ILE A 49 -3.07 4.23 4.19
C ILE A 49 -3.77 5.37 3.43
N GLN A 50 -3.02 6.07 2.59
CA GLN A 50 -3.53 7.13 1.71
C GLN A 50 -3.70 6.65 0.26
N SER A 51 -2.76 5.85 -0.23
CA SER A 51 -2.86 5.21 -1.54
C SER A 51 -1.88 4.05 -1.66
N ILE A 52 -2.24 3.06 -2.46
CA ILE A 52 -1.37 1.96 -2.89
C ILE A 52 -1.35 1.97 -4.41
N TRP A 53 -0.18 2.17 -4.99
CA TRP A 53 0.09 2.02 -6.40
C TRP A 53 0.81 0.70 -6.63
N VAL A 54 0.36 -0.07 -7.61
CA VAL A 54 0.98 -1.34 -7.99
C VAL A 54 1.15 -1.40 -9.48
N GLU A 55 2.36 -1.71 -9.93
CA GLU A 55 2.62 -2.18 -11.29
C GLU A 55 2.79 -3.70 -11.23
N LEU A 56 2.02 -4.44 -12.05
CA LEU A 56 2.19 -5.88 -12.20
C LEU A 56 2.47 -6.19 -13.67
N ALA A 57 3.72 -6.55 -13.96
CA ALA A 57 4.14 -7.05 -15.26
C ALA A 57 4.10 -8.58 -15.25
N THR A 58 3.25 -9.16 -16.08
CA THR A 58 2.99 -10.60 -16.08
C THR A 58 3.86 -11.31 -17.11
N SER A 59 4.39 -12.45 -16.70
CA SER A 59 5.18 -13.34 -17.55
C SER A 59 4.36 -13.93 -18.72
N GLY A 60 5.04 -14.70 -19.57
CA GLY A 60 4.42 -15.45 -20.67
C GLY A 60 3.51 -16.61 -20.24
N ASP A 61 3.52 -16.97 -18.96
CA ASP A 61 2.77 -18.11 -18.46
C ASP A 61 1.26 -17.83 -18.50
N VAL A 62 0.58 -18.63 -19.33
CA VAL A 62 -0.85 -18.50 -19.58
C VAL A 62 -1.63 -18.78 -18.30
N GLY A 63 -2.31 -17.74 -17.81
CA GLY A 63 -3.16 -17.82 -16.65
C GLY A 63 -3.76 -16.46 -16.33
N ASN A 64 -4.91 -16.51 -15.66
CA ASN A 64 -5.62 -15.33 -15.21
C ASN A 64 -5.04 -14.88 -13.87
N ARG A 65 -4.69 -13.61 -13.75
CA ARG A 65 -4.15 -13.02 -12.52
C ARG A 65 -5.10 -11.97 -11.99
N GLN A 66 -5.27 -11.89 -10.69
CA GLN A 66 -6.11 -10.86 -10.11
C GLN A 66 -5.45 -10.34 -8.85
N LEU A 67 -5.12 -9.05 -8.89
CA LEU A 67 -4.46 -8.39 -7.78
C LEU A 67 -5.40 -8.26 -6.59
N VAL A 68 -4.90 -8.60 -5.41
CA VAL A 68 -5.62 -8.57 -4.14
C VAL A 68 -4.79 -7.82 -3.11
N ILE A 69 -5.47 -7.04 -2.27
CA ILE A 69 -4.90 -6.45 -1.06
C ILE A 69 -5.60 -7.05 0.15
N GLU A 70 -4.81 -7.55 1.09
CA GLU A 70 -5.24 -7.98 2.41
C GLU A 70 -4.64 -7.08 3.47
N ILE A 71 -5.45 -6.80 4.49
CA ILE A 71 -4.99 -6.28 5.77
C ILE A 71 -5.12 -7.42 6.77
N GLN A 72 -4.02 -7.74 7.43
CA GLN A 72 -3.96 -8.79 8.43
C GLN A 72 -3.53 -8.19 9.78
N ASP A 73 -4.00 -8.81 10.86
CA ASP A 73 -3.51 -8.47 12.19
C ASP A 73 -2.10 -9.06 12.45
N SER A 74 -1.57 -8.87 13.65
CA SER A 74 -0.25 -9.38 14.03
C SER A 74 -0.16 -10.91 14.13
N GLY A 75 -1.31 -11.62 14.12
CA GLY A 75 -1.41 -13.07 14.01
C GLY A 75 -1.53 -13.57 12.58
N SER A 76 -1.48 -12.67 11.57
CA SER A 76 -1.75 -12.96 10.16
C SER A 76 -3.21 -13.35 9.86
N ASP A 77 -4.16 -13.01 10.74
CA ASP A 77 -5.58 -13.18 10.46
C ASP A 77 -6.07 -12.07 9.53
N VAL A 78 -6.75 -12.42 8.43
CA VAL A 78 -7.27 -11.46 7.45
C VAL A 78 -8.48 -10.72 8.03
N ILE A 79 -8.36 -9.41 8.25
CA ILE A 79 -9.43 -8.55 8.78
C ILE A 79 -10.12 -7.72 7.69
N PHE A 80 -9.45 -7.52 6.55
CA PHE A 80 -10.01 -6.85 5.38
C PHE A 80 -9.36 -7.39 4.12
N GLN A 81 -10.13 -7.49 3.04
CA GLN A 81 -9.66 -7.88 1.72
C GLN A 81 -10.39 -7.07 0.65
N VAL A 82 -9.65 -6.65 -0.37
CA VAL A 82 -10.21 -6.07 -1.60
C VAL A 82 -9.51 -6.65 -2.82
N ARG A 83 -10.25 -6.82 -3.91
CA ARG A 83 -9.75 -7.40 -5.17
C ARG A 83 -9.94 -6.41 -6.30
N ALA A 84 -8.98 -6.34 -7.21
CA ALA A 84 -9.11 -5.52 -8.41
C ALA A 84 -10.33 -5.94 -9.25
N GLY A 85 -11.03 -4.97 -9.84
CA GLY A 85 -12.30 -5.21 -10.54
C GLY A 85 -12.19 -6.01 -11.84
N ALA A 86 -10.98 -6.22 -12.36
CA ALA A 86 -10.73 -7.01 -13.56
C ALA A 86 -9.52 -7.94 -13.40
N VAL A 87 -9.57 -9.04 -14.15
CA VAL A 87 -8.51 -10.03 -14.28
C VAL A 87 -7.50 -9.55 -15.34
N GLN A 88 -6.22 -9.76 -15.07
CA GLN A 88 -5.12 -9.51 -16.00
C GLN A 88 -4.70 -10.81 -16.70
N ALA A 89 -4.45 -10.73 -18.00
CA ALA A 89 -3.93 -11.83 -18.79
C ALA A 89 -2.39 -11.95 -18.67
N ALA A 90 -1.81 -13.00 -19.24
CA ALA A 90 -0.37 -13.14 -19.38
C ALA A 90 0.21 -12.10 -20.36
N SER A 91 1.51 -11.78 -20.21
CA SER A 91 2.27 -10.88 -21.10
C SER A 91 1.73 -9.45 -21.21
N THR A 92 1.10 -8.95 -20.15
CA THR A 92 0.65 -7.57 -20.07
C THR A 92 1.20 -6.91 -18.82
N THR A 93 1.27 -5.59 -18.81
CA THR A 93 1.56 -4.80 -17.62
C THR A 93 0.33 -3.97 -17.29
N TYR A 94 -0.22 -4.12 -16.09
CA TYR A 94 -1.30 -3.28 -15.58
C TYR A 94 -0.82 -2.40 -14.42
N TYR A 95 -1.48 -1.26 -14.28
CA TYR A 95 -1.28 -0.31 -13.19
C TYR A 95 -2.54 -0.24 -12.34
N TYR A 96 -2.37 -0.46 -11.05
CA TYR A 96 -3.47 -0.51 -10.10
C TYR A 96 -3.32 0.60 -9.07
N ALA A 97 -4.41 1.30 -8.82
CA ALA A 97 -4.52 2.25 -7.73
C ALA A 97 -5.58 1.78 -6.72
N PHE A 98 -5.18 1.63 -5.47
CA PHE A 98 -6.09 1.40 -4.36
C PHE A 98 -6.01 2.57 -3.39
N GLY A 99 -7.13 2.95 -2.81
CA GLY A 99 -7.14 4.03 -1.83
C GLY A 99 -8.55 4.44 -1.40
N PRO A 100 -8.65 5.22 -0.31
CA PRO A 100 -9.88 5.86 0.07
C PRO A 100 -10.37 6.80 -1.04
N HIS A 101 -11.69 6.82 -1.24
CA HIS A 101 -12.39 7.73 -2.16
C HIS A 101 -12.08 7.55 -3.65
N LEU A 102 -11.44 6.45 -4.06
CA LEU A 102 -11.30 6.10 -5.47
C LEU A 102 -12.64 5.62 -6.06
N ILE A 103 -12.73 5.65 -7.38
CA ILE A 103 -13.83 5.05 -8.14
C ILE A 103 -13.48 3.58 -8.38
N ASP A 104 -14.46 2.70 -8.27
CA ASP A 104 -14.29 1.29 -8.62
C ASP A 104 -14.37 1.10 -10.14
N LEU A 105 -13.28 0.69 -10.75
CA LEU A 105 -13.21 0.31 -12.16
C LEU A 105 -13.31 -1.21 -12.30
N THR A 106 -14.39 -1.67 -12.91
CA THR A 106 -14.63 -3.09 -13.21
C THR A 106 -14.07 -3.52 -14.58
N ALA A 107 -13.44 -2.60 -15.30
CA ALA A 107 -12.76 -2.83 -16.57
C ALA A 107 -11.57 -1.88 -16.68
N VAL A 108 -10.52 -2.33 -17.39
CA VAL A 108 -9.33 -1.52 -17.62
C VAL A 108 -9.66 -0.23 -18.37
N ARG A 109 -9.16 0.89 -17.85
CA ARG A 109 -9.22 2.20 -18.50
C ARG A 109 -7.89 2.43 -19.21
N ASP A 110 -7.97 3.00 -20.41
CA ASP A 110 -6.78 3.38 -21.18
C ASP A 110 -5.78 2.22 -21.38
N THR A 111 -6.31 1.00 -21.58
CA THR A 111 -5.58 -0.25 -21.85
C THR A 111 -5.05 -0.99 -20.62
N ASP A 112 -4.56 -0.30 -19.60
CA ASP A 112 -3.78 -0.93 -18.52
C ASP A 112 -4.10 -0.44 -17.10
N TYR A 113 -4.97 0.57 -16.93
CA TYR A 113 -5.21 1.17 -15.62
C TYR A 113 -6.49 0.65 -14.94
N LEU A 114 -6.38 0.33 -13.64
CA LEU A 114 -7.50 0.01 -12.77
C LEU A 114 -7.42 0.80 -11.47
N SER A 115 -8.58 1.17 -10.94
CA SER A 115 -8.70 1.73 -9.60
C SER A 115 -9.74 0.97 -8.80
N THR A 116 -9.47 0.76 -7.51
CA THR A 116 -10.35 0.02 -6.62
C THR A 116 -10.39 0.70 -5.25
N PRO A 117 -11.58 1.11 -4.76
CA PRO A 117 -11.70 1.80 -3.50
C PRO A 117 -11.41 0.88 -2.31
N MET A 118 -10.83 1.45 -1.26
CA MET A 118 -10.74 0.83 0.07
C MET A 118 -11.26 1.81 1.13
N PRO A 119 -11.74 1.33 2.29
CA PRO A 119 -12.06 2.22 3.40
C PRO A 119 -10.80 2.93 3.91
N ALA A 120 -10.99 4.07 4.59
CA ALA A 120 -9.91 4.67 5.36
C ALA A 120 -9.61 3.78 6.57
N LEU A 121 -8.36 3.32 6.69
CA LEU A 121 -7.91 2.42 7.74
C LEU A 121 -6.71 3.04 8.46
N ILE A 122 -6.68 2.89 9.78
CA ILE A 122 -5.50 3.11 10.61
C ILE A 122 -5.04 1.74 11.07
N LEU A 123 -3.79 1.41 10.81
CA LEU A 123 -3.17 0.13 11.06
C LEU A 123 -2.25 0.27 12.28
N PRO A 124 -2.52 -0.45 13.38
CA PRO A 124 -1.64 -0.51 14.54
C PRO A 124 -0.29 -1.18 14.24
N ALA A 125 0.65 -1.01 15.16
CA ALA A 125 1.91 -1.72 15.18
C ALA A 125 1.74 -3.25 14.97
N GLY A 126 2.58 -3.83 14.12
CA GLY A 126 2.59 -5.26 13.81
C GLY A 126 1.51 -5.73 12.84
N TYR A 127 0.59 -4.86 12.41
CA TYR A 127 -0.36 -5.21 11.33
C TYR A 127 0.37 -5.33 9.99
N ILE A 128 -0.24 -6.09 9.09
CA ILE A 128 0.36 -6.45 7.81
C ILE A 128 -0.53 -5.97 6.66
N VAL A 129 0.08 -5.37 5.65
CA VAL A 129 -0.51 -5.13 4.33
C VAL A 129 0.13 -6.10 3.36
N ARG A 130 -0.66 -7.03 2.82
CA ARG A 130 -0.21 -7.97 1.80
C ARG A 130 -0.85 -7.65 0.46
N ILE A 131 -0.05 -7.60 -0.60
CA ILE A 131 -0.46 -7.26 -1.96
C ILE A 131 0.02 -8.39 -2.87
N TYR A 132 -0.89 -9.11 -3.50
CA TYR A 132 -0.52 -10.34 -4.21
C TYR A 132 -1.42 -10.67 -5.39
N ASP A 133 -0.87 -11.43 -6.36
CA ASP A 133 -1.67 -12.15 -7.35
C ASP A 133 -2.33 -13.37 -6.72
N ASN A 134 -3.67 -13.40 -6.69
CA ASN A 134 -4.42 -14.45 -5.99
C ASN A 134 -4.24 -15.86 -6.57
N ASN A 135 -3.89 -15.97 -7.85
CA ASN A 135 -3.70 -17.26 -8.50
C ASN A 135 -2.23 -17.67 -8.54
N ALA A 136 -1.32 -16.75 -8.19
CA ALA A 136 0.12 -16.94 -8.15
C ALA A 136 0.65 -17.65 -9.41
N VAL A 137 0.15 -17.25 -10.59
CA VAL A 137 0.32 -18.03 -11.84
C VAL A 137 1.80 -18.26 -12.15
N ALA A 138 2.63 -17.23 -11.98
CA ALA A 138 4.07 -17.33 -12.08
C ALA A 138 4.72 -16.45 -11.01
N ALA A 139 4.48 -16.77 -9.74
CA ALA A 139 4.87 -15.93 -8.60
C ALA A 139 6.34 -15.48 -8.61
N ALA A 140 7.26 -16.32 -9.11
CA ALA A 140 8.68 -16.03 -9.18
C ALA A 140 9.17 -15.51 -10.54
N ALA A 141 8.26 -15.15 -11.45
CA ALA A 141 8.59 -14.64 -12.78
C ALA A 141 7.72 -13.45 -13.20
N ASP A 142 6.56 -13.25 -12.56
CA ASP A 142 5.82 -12.00 -12.61
C ASP A 142 6.55 -10.96 -11.76
N ASP A 143 6.64 -9.74 -12.26
CA ASP A 143 7.31 -8.63 -11.56
C ASP A 143 6.26 -7.68 -10.98
N MET A 144 6.23 -7.55 -9.65
CA MET A 144 5.37 -6.60 -8.95
C MET A 144 6.18 -5.48 -8.28
N VAL A 145 5.81 -4.24 -8.59
CA VAL A 145 6.33 -3.04 -7.93
C VAL A 145 5.21 -2.40 -7.12
N CYS A 146 5.41 -2.24 -5.82
CA CYS A 146 4.43 -1.67 -4.90
C CYS A 146 4.95 -0.38 -4.29
N GLN A 147 4.15 0.69 -4.37
CA GLN A 147 4.41 1.97 -3.72
C GLN A 147 3.18 2.40 -2.93
N MET A 148 3.33 2.51 -1.62
CA MET A 148 2.26 2.84 -0.70
C MET A 148 2.57 4.15 0.02
N LEU A 149 1.72 5.15 -0.20
CA LEU A 149 1.75 6.40 0.55
C LEU A 149 0.90 6.21 1.82
N VAL A 150 1.50 6.49 2.96
CA VAL A 150 0.83 6.45 4.27
C VAL A 150 1.03 7.78 4.99
N ASN A 151 0.13 8.11 5.90
CA ASN A 151 0.53 8.94 7.04
C ASN A 151 1.06 7.99 8.12
N VAL A 152 2.18 8.32 8.72
CA VAL A 152 2.80 7.61 9.84
C VAL A 152 2.60 8.44 11.10
N ARG A 153 2.32 7.77 12.21
CA ARG A 153 2.34 8.35 13.55
C ARG A 153 3.22 7.48 14.43
N ASP A 154 4.21 8.08 15.06
CA ASP A 154 5.11 7.38 15.97
C ASP A 154 4.41 7.19 17.32
N GLU A 155 4.36 5.96 17.83
CA GLU A 155 3.83 5.65 19.16
C GLU A 155 4.91 5.86 20.23
N ILE A 156 4.52 6.48 21.34
CA ILE A 156 5.36 6.58 22.54
C ILE A 156 5.16 5.28 23.35
N ILE A 157 6.22 4.49 23.49
CA ILE A 157 6.27 3.31 24.37
C ILE A 157 6.67 3.72 25.79
#